data_AF-A0A7Y2T292-F1
#
_entry.id   AF-A0A7Y2T292-F1
#
_cell.length_a   1.000
_cell.length_b   1.000
_cell.length_c   1.000
_cell.angle_alpha   90.00
_cell.angle_beta   90.00
_cell.angle_gamma   90.00
#
_symmetry.space_group_name_H-M   'P 1'
#
loop_
_entity.id
_entity.type
_entity.pdbx_description
1 polymer ?
#
loop_
_entity_poly.entity_id
_entity_poly.type
_entity_poly.pdbx_seq_one_letter_code
_entity_poly.pdbx_strand_id
1 'polypeptide(L)'
;MENNPHSNTSMSTNGEAKCPFLSGELKQGAGGGTTNRDWWPNSLNLNILRQHSELADPTDEDYDYAKEFQSLDLEAIKKDLTDLMTDSQDWWPADYGHYGPFFIRMTWHAAGTYRIADGRGGGGTGSQRFAPLNSWPDNANLDKARVLLWPIKQKYGRKISWADLLILAGNVAHESMGLPMYGFAGGREDIWQPEEDIYWGSEAEWLGNKDRYNEKGELEKQMGAAHMGLIYVNPEGPNGNPDPVAAAHVIRETFGRMAMDDYETVALIAGGHTFGKTHGAASDAEFLEAEPAGAPIEMQSLGWKSNFGTGKGSDTITSGLEGAWTDTPIKWSHKYLENLFGYEWELTKSPAGAWQYKPKGGAGAGTVPDAHDPNKKHDPFMLVTDLSLRMDPAYEKISRRFLENPEEFKEAYQKAWFKLTHRDMGPKSRYLGQEVPKEDLVWQDPVPAVDHDLIDAKDIDNLKGDILSSGLS
;
A
#
# COMPACT_ATOMS: atom_id res chain seq x y z
N MET A 1 -1.58 47.92 24.14
CA MET A 1 -2.15 48.01 22.78
C MET A 1 -3.32 47.05 22.78
N GLU A 2 -4.47 47.49 23.27
CA GLU A 2 -5.53 48.22 22.54
C GLU A 2 -6.48 47.29 21.78
N ASN A 3 -7.77 47.45 22.13
CA ASN A 3 -8.97 46.77 21.66
C ASN A 3 -9.34 47.10 20.21
N ASN A 4 -10.02 46.18 19.51
CA ASN A 4 -11.43 46.40 19.08
C ASN A 4 -12.08 45.10 18.50
N PRO A 5 -13.43 45.00 18.50
CA PRO A 5 -14.22 43.77 18.59
C PRO A 5 -15.16 43.57 17.36
N HIS A 6 -16.14 42.68 17.49
CA HIS A 6 -17.23 42.30 16.56
C HIS A 6 -16.84 41.17 15.59
N SER A 7 -17.58 40.06 15.44
CA SER A 7 -18.97 39.74 15.80
C SER A 7 -19.14 38.24 16.07
N ASN A 8 -19.55 37.89 17.30
CA ASN A 8 -20.20 36.61 17.58
C ASN A 8 -21.71 36.83 17.43
N THR A 9 -22.30 36.26 16.38
CA THR A 9 -23.75 36.19 16.26
C THR A 9 -24.16 34.74 16.46
N SER A 10 -24.33 34.34 17.73
CA SER A 10 -24.93 33.06 18.08
C SER A 10 -26.43 33.11 17.76
N MET A 11 -26.86 32.36 16.74
CA MET A 11 -28.27 32.02 16.60
C MET A 11 -28.64 31.08 17.74
N SER A 12 -29.32 31.62 18.75
CA SER A 12 -29.95 30.85 19.83
C SER A 12 -31.20 30.15 19.29
N THR A 13 -31.11 28.86 18.99
CA THR A 13 -32.29 27.99 18.84
C THR A 13 -32.54 27.28 20.17
N ASN A 14 -33.48 27.85 20.95
CA ASN A 14 -34.00 27.31 22.21
C ASN A 14 -34.72 25.96 22.01
N GLY A 15 -33.98 24.85 22.08
CA GLY A 15 -34.55 23.49 22.09
C GLY A 15 -33.93 22.54 23.11
N GLU A 16 -32.76 22.86 23.67
CA GLU A 16 -31.91 21.88 24.37
C GLU A 16 -32.27 21.62 25.84
N ALA A 17 -33.22 22.35 26.43
CA ALA A 17 -33.53 22.29 27.86
C ALA A 17 -34.59 21.23 28.25
N LYS A 18 -34.56 20.02 27.66
CA LYS A 18 -35.50 18.93 28.03
C LYS A 18 -34.88 17.57 28.39
N CYS A 19 -33.56 17.46 28.48
CA CYS A 19 -32.92 16.28 29.07
C CYS A 19 -32.58 16.54 30.55
N PRO A 20 -33.05 15.74 31.52
CA PRO A 20 -32.82 15.97 32.95
C PRO A 20 -31.41 15.58 33.45
N PHE A 21 -30.53 15.13 32.56
CA PHE A 21 -29.13 14.83 32.86
C PHE A 21 -28.23 15.72 31.98
N LEU A 22 -27.46 16.59 32.63
CA LEU A 22 -26.32 17.37 32.10
C LEU A 22 -26.66 18.72 31.42
N SER A 23 -26.88 19.75 32.24
CA SER A 23 -26.88 21.17 31.84
C SER A 23 -25.48 21.80 31.99
N GLY A 24 -24.46 21.14 31.45
CA GLY A 24 -23.10 21.68 31.37
C GLY A 24 -22.46 21.36 30.02
N GLU A 25 -21.78 22.33 29.41
CA GLU A 25 -21.00 22.10 28.20
C GLU A 25 -19.93 21.03 28.47
N LEU A 26 -20.03 19.90 27.77
CA LEU A 26 -19.00 18.87 27.77
C LEU A 26 -17.77 19.43 27.07
N LYS A 27 -16.63 19.54 27.77
CA LYS A 27 -15.35 19.95 27.17
C LYS A 27 -14.77 18.91 26.20
N GLN A 28 -15.24 17.67 26.29
CA GLN A 28 -14.80 16.52 25.50
C GLN A 28 -16.01 15.61 25.24
N GLY A 29 -16.03 14.95 24.07
CA GLY A 29 -17.05 13.95 23.74
C GLY A 29 -16.90 12.67 24.58
N ALA A 30 -17.92 11.80 24.53
CA ALA A 30 -17.86 10.48 25.17
C ALA A 30 -16.66 9.68 24.62
N GLY A 31 -15.86 9.08 25.51
CA GLY A 31 -14.61 8.40 25.16
C GLY A 31 -13.39 9.33 25.07
N GLY A 32 -13.56 10.65 25.18
CA GLY A 32 -12.46 11.61 25.30
C GLY A 32 -11.96 11.79 26.74
N GLY A 33 -10.79 12.42 26.89
CA GLY A 33 -10.12 12.63 28.18
C GLY A 33 -8.99 11.61 28.44
N THR A 34 -8.36 11.75 29.61
CA THR A 34 -7.23 10.90 30.02
C THR A 34 -7.67 9.45 30.23
N THR A 35 -6.97 8.52 29.60
CA THR A 35 -7.21 7.07 29.65
C THR A 35 -6.33 6.38 30.70
N ASN A 36 -6.60 5.10 31.00
CA ASN A 36 -5.75 4.31 31.91
C ASN A 36 -4.29 4.21 31.42
N ARG A 37 -4.07 4.19 30.10
CA ARG A 37 -2.71 4.12 29.53
C ARG A 37 -1.94 5.40 29.70
N ASP A 38 -2.61 6.54 29.76
CA ASP A 38 -1.94 7.82 30.03
C ASP A 38 -1.41 7.87 31.48
N TRP A 39 -2.12 7.26 32.43
CA TRP A 39 -1.66 7.13 33.82
C TRP A 39 -0.63 6.01 34.02
N TRP A 40 -0.81 4.89 33.32
CA TRP A 40 0.02 3.69 33.43
C TRP A 40 0.50 3.22 32.05
N PRO A 41 1.46 3.93 31.43
CA PRO A 41 1.90 3.64 30.06
C PRO A 41 2.55 2.26 29.91
N ASN A 42 3.11 1.72 31.00
CA ASN A 42 3.73 0.39 31.03
C ASN A 42 2.74 -0.73 31.41
N SER A 43 1.44 -0.45 31.48
CA SER A 43 0.43 -1.49 31.75
C SER A 43 0.34 -2.47 30.58
N LEU A 44 0.20 -3.77 30.90
CA LEU A 44 0.10 -4.83 29.90
C LEU A 44 -1.08 -4.59 28.95
N ASN A 45 -0.84 -4.68 27.64
CA ASN A 45 -1.90 -4.52 26.64
C ASN A 45 -2.76 -5.78 26.52
N LEU A 46 -3.98 -5.75 27.06
CA LEU A 46 -4.95 -6.83 26.89
C LEU A 46 -5.97 -6.56 25.77
N ASN A 47 -5.96 -5.37 25.15
CA ASN A 47 -6.92 -5.02 24.10
C ASN A 47 -6.72 -5.86 22.84
N ILE A 48 -5.48 -6.26 22.54
CA ILE A 48 -5.16 -7.13 21.39
C ILE A 48 -5.88 -8.48 21.44
N LEU A 49 -6.27 -8.95 22.63
CA LEU A 49 -7.01 -10.21 22.82
C LEU A 49 -8.53 -10.05 22.67
N ARG A 50 -9.00 -8.82 22.41
CA ARG A 50 -10.41 -8.46 22.24
C ARG A 50 -10.70 -7.88 20.86
N GLN A 51 -9.68 -7.80 20.00
CA GLN A 51 -9.86 -7.35 18.63
C GLN A 51 -10.60 -8.39 17.80
N HIS A 52 -11.20 -7.93 16.70
CA HIS A 52 -11.92 -8.79 15.74
C HIS A 52 -13.00 -9.66 16.40
N SER A 53 -13.66 -9.10 17.42
CA SER A 53 -14.82 -9.71 18.04
C SER A 53 -15.97 -9.78 17.04
N GLU A 54 -16.73 -10.88 17.06
CA GLU A 54 -18.00 -11.05 16.34
C GLU A 54 -18.98 -9.89 16.61
N LEU A 55 -18.90 -9.23 17.77
CA LEU A 55 -19.75 -8.10 18.12
C LEU A 55 -19.45 -6.81 17.32
N ALA A 56 -18.26 -6.71 16.72
CA ALA A 56 -17.87 -5.62 15.85
C ALA A 56 -18.04 -5.96 14.37
N ASP A 57 -18.32 -7.23 14.07
CA ASP A 57 -18.54 -7.72 12.71
C ASP A 57 -20.02 -7.52 12.32
N PRO A 58 -20.34 -6.78 11.24
CA PRO A 58 -21.71 -6.59 10.78
C PRO A 58 -22.25 -7.77 9.95
N THR A 59 -21.48 -8.84 9.73
CA THR A 59 -21.90 -10.02 8.98
C THR A 59 -22.80 -10.95 9.79
N ASP A 60 -23.59 -11.76 9.08
CA ASP A 60 -24.47 -12.76 9.70
C ASP A 60 -23.63 -13.89 10.34
N GLU A 61 -24.07 -14.49 11.44
CA GLU A 61 -23.32 -15.54 12.16
C GLU A 61 -22.96 -16.76 11.28
N ASP A 62 -23.76 -17.07 10.26
CA ASP A 62 -23.57 -18.18 9.33
C ASP A 62 -22.86 -17.77 8.03
N TYR A 63 -22.38 -16.53 7.94
CA TYR A 63 -21.65 -16.02 6.79
C TYR A 63 -20.32 -16.77 6.59
N ASP A 64 -20.07 -17.18 5.35
CA ASP A 64 -18.86 -17.90 4.93
C ASP A 64 -18.31 -17.24 3.67
N TYR A 65 -17.25 -16.44 3.86
CA TYR A 65 -16.66 -15.68 2.76
C TYR A 65 -16.13 -16.60 1.66
N ALA A 66 -15.57 -17.77 1.99
CA ALA A 66 -15.04 -18.69 0.99
C ALA A 66 -16.13 -19.19 0.05
N LYS A 67 -17.31 -19.52 0.58
CA LYS A 67 -18.49 -19.88 -0.23
C LYS A 67 -19.01 -18.72 -1.06
N GLU A 68 -19.10 -17.52 -0.48
CA GLU A 68 -19.58 -16.32 -1.17
C GLU A 68 -18.65 -15.94 -2.33
N PHE A 69 -17.33 -15.96 -2.11
CA PHE A 69 -16.31 -15.73 -3.13
C PHE A 69 -16.35 -16.79 -4.24
N GLN A 70 -16.54 -18.07 -3.92
CA GLN A 70 -16.71 -19.11 -4.94
C GLN A 70 -17.93 -18.90 -5.85
N SER A 71 -18.92 -18.13 -5.38
CA SER A 71 -20.11 -17.74 -6.17
C SER A 71 -19.93 -16.43 -6.96
N LEU A 72 -18.76 -15.78 -6.85
CA LEU A 72 -18.41 -14.57 -7.58
C LEU A 72 -18.11 -14.93 -9.03
N ASP A 73 -18.67 -14.15 -9.96
CA ASP A 73 -18.24 -14.17 -11.35
C ASP A 73 -16.95 -13.35 -11.47
N LEU A 74 -15.80 -14.04 -11.37
CA LEU A 74 -14.48 -13.41 -11.41
C LEU A 74 -14.23 -12.68 -12.73
N GLU A 75 -14.70 -13.24 -13.85
CA GLU A 75 -14.55 -12.61 -15.17
C GLU A 75 -15.36 -11.32 -15.25
N ALA A 76 -16.59 -11.31 -14.73
CA ALA A 76 -17.41 -10.10 -14.73
C ALA A 76 -16.79 -8.98 -13.90
N ILE A 77 -16.28 -9.26 -12.69
CA ILE A 77 -15.64 -8.22 -11.87
C ILE A 77 -14.32 -7.73 -12.49
N LYS A 78 -13.52 -8.62 -13.09
CA LYS A 78 -12.30 -8.21 -13.82
C LYS A 78 -12.65 -7.33 -15.02
N LYS A 79 -13.74 -7.62 -15.72
CA LYS A 79 -14.24 -6.77 -16.80
C LYS A 79 -14.65 -5.38 -16.27
N ASP A 80 -15.44 -5.32 -15.21
CA ASP A 80 -15.84 -4.04 -14.60
C ASP A 80 -14.64 -3.23 -14.13
N LEU A 81 -13.64 -3.89 -13.51
CA LEU A 81 -12.38 -3.26 -13.13
C LEU A 81 -11.63 -2.72 -14.35
N THR A 82 -11.58 -3.48 -15.44
CA THR A 82 -10.96 -3.05 -16.71
C THR A 82 -11.69 -1.85 -17.31
N ASP A 83 -13.03 -1.82 -17.28
CA ASP A 83 -13.81 -0.68 -17.76
C ASP A 83 -13.52 0.57 -16.89
N LEU A 84 -13.52 0.41 -15.56
CA LEU A 84 -13.20 1.47 -14.58
C LEU A 84 -11.82 2.08 -14.83
N MET A 85 -10.84 1.29 -15.28
CA MET A 85 -9.49 1.77 -15.53
C MET A 85 -9.47 3.01 -16.43
N THR A 86 -10.38 3.11 -17.38
CA THR A 86 -10.47 4.22 -18.35
C THR A 86 -11.69 5.14 -18.15
N ASP A 87 -12.50 4.88 -17.13
CA ASP A 87 -13.67 5.69 -16.79
C ASP A 87 -13.28 6.84 -15.84
N SER A 88 -12.57 7.83 -16.40
CA SER A 88 -12.05 8.97 -15.64
C SER A 88 -13.17 9.77 -14.98
N GLN A 89 -13.05 10.02 -13.69
CA GLN A 89 -13.98 10.79 -12.88
C GLN A 89 -13.53 12.24 -12.72
N ASP A 90 -14.44 13.21 -12.88
CA ASP A 90 -14.13 14.64 -12.78
C ASP A 90 -13.57 15.06 -11.41
N TRP A 91 -13.97 14.37 -10.34
CA TRP A 91 -13.51 14.64 -8.99
C TRP A 91 -12.07 14.15 -8.74
N TRP A 92 -11.55 13.25 -9.58
CA TRP A 92 -10.16 12.80 -9.55
C TRP A 92 -9.69 12.30 -10.93
N PRO A 93 -9.39 13.18 -11.90
CA PRO A 93 -9.09 12.79 -13.27
C PRO A 93 -7.97 11.77 -13.39
N ALA A 94 -8.13 10.78 -14.27
CA ALA A 94 -7.11 9.76 -14.52
C ALA A 94 -5.92 10.35 -15.30
N ASP A 95 -4.70 10.17 -14.79
CA ASP A 95 -3.50 10.46 -15.55
C ASP A 95 -3.48 9.63 -16.84
N TYR A 96 -3.16 10.26 -17.97
CA TYR A 96 -3.11 9.61 -19.29
C TYR A 96 -4.44 8.96 -19.71
N GLY A 97 -5.56 9.31 -19.04
CA GLY A 97 -6.85 8.67 -19.23
C GLY A 97 -6.95 7.24 -18.68
N HIS A 98 -6.04 6.82 -17.79
CA HIS A 98 -6.04 5.46 -17.25
C HIS A 98 -5.59 5.38 -15.77
N TYR A 99 -6.43 4.89 -14.86
CA TYR A 99 -6.13 4.71 -13.42
C TYR A 99 -5.23 3.52 -13.09
N GLY A 100 -4.70 2.83 -14.09
CA GLY A 100 -3.98 1.56 -13.92
C GLY A 100 -2.78 1.73 -12.99
N PRO A 101 -1.87 2.68 -13.28
CA PRO A 101 -0.73 2.91 -12.41
C PRO A 101 -1.12 3.32 -10.98
N PHE A 102 -2.26 4.02 -10.81
CA PHE A 102 -2.76 4.42 -9.50
C PHE A 102 -3.24 3.21 -8.67
N PHE A 103 -3.92 2.25 -9.30
CA PHE A 103 -4.33 1.01 -8.65
C PHE A 103 -3.14 0.06 -8.40
N ILE A 104 -2.13 0.04 -9.28
CA ILE A 104 -0.88 -0.69 -9.01
C ILE A 104 -0.24 -0.17 -7.72
N ARG A 105 -0.10 1.16 -7.56
CA ARG A 105 0.39 1.75 -6.31
C ARG A 105 -0.49 1.38 -5.12
N MET A 106 -1.81 1.48 -5.25
CA MET A 106 -2.73 1.13 -4.18
C MET A 106 -2.52 -0.32 -3.68
N THR A 107 -2.45 -1.27 -4.60
CA THR A 107 -2.20 -2.69 -4.31
C THR A 107 -0.81 -2.92 -3.73
N TRP A 108 0.23 -2.31 -4.32
CA TRP A 108 1.60 -2.35 -3.80
C TRP A 108 1.65 -1.89 -2.34
N HIS A 109 1.01 -0.77 -2.01
CA HIS A 109 0.98 -0.22 -0.65
C HIS A 109 0.12 -1.06 0.30
N ALA A 110 -0.95 -1.69 -0.20
CA ALA A 110 -1.78 -2.57 0.62
C ALA A 110 -0.99 -3.82 1.04
N ALA A 111 -0.31 -4.47 0.10
CA ALA A 111 0.51 -5.65 0.37
C ALA A 111 1.87 -5.31 1.02
N GLY A 112 2.36 -4.08 0.80
CA GLY A 112 3.73 -3.66 1.08
C GLY A 112 4.07 -3.39 2.53
N THR A 113 3.14 -3.54 3.48
CA THR A 113 3.42 -3.28 4.91
C THR A 113 3.87 -4.53 5.67
N TYR A 114 3.85 -5.70 5.02
CA TYR A 114 4.17 -6.99 5.62
C TYR A 114 5.60 -7.10 6.13
N ARG A 115 5.82 -7.79 7.25
CA ARG A 115 7.15 -8.04 7.83
C ARG A 115 7.35 -9.50 8.19
N ILE A 116 8.50 -10.08 7.86
CA ILE A 116 8.82 -11.46 8.22
C ILE A 116 9.10 -11.66 9.71
N ALA A 117 9.42 -10.58 10.43
CA ALA A 117 9.85 -10.66 11.82
C ALA A 117 8.72 -11.14 12.76
N ASP A 118 7.48 -10.79 12.43
CA ASP A 118 6.29 -11.17 13.18
C ASP A 118 5.07 -11.55 12.32
N GLY A 119 5.20 -11.50 10.99
CA GLY A 119 4.14 -11.87 10.05
C GLY A 119 3.00 -10.85 9.92
N ARG A 120 3.14 -9.67 10.54
CA ARG A 120 2.12 -8.61 10.54
C ARG A 120 2.22 -7.69 9.34
N GLY A 121 1.16 -6.90 9.12
CA GLY A 121 0.98 -6.09 7.92
C GLY A 121 0.62 -6.96 6.72
N GLY A 122 0.65 -6.36 5.53
CA GLY A 122 0.23 -7.01 4.29
C GLY A 122 -1.20 -6.67 3.88
N GLY A 123 -1.63 -7.31 2.78
CA GLY A 123 -2.92 -7.06 2.13
C GLY A 123 -4.04 -7.97 2.61
N GLY A 124 -3.74 -8.95 3.48
CA GLY A 124 -4.59 -10.06 3.87
C GLY A 124 -5.88 -9.68 4.61
N THR A 125 -5.97 -8.46 5.15
CA THR A 125 -7.11 -8.01 5.99
C THR A 125 -7.81 -6.76 5.43
N GLY A 126 -7.27 -6.14 4.38
CA GLY A 126 -7.81 -4.88 3.85
C GLY A 126 -7.59 -3.67 4.78
N SER A 127 -6.63 -3.78 5.72
CA SER A 127 -6.33 -2.78 6.77
C SER A 127 -5.96 -1.39 6.24
N GLN A 128 -5.57 -1.24 4.96
CA GLN A 128 -5.34 0.06 4.33
C GLN A 128 -6.57 1.00 4.37
N ARG A 129 -7.78 0.46 4.62
CA ARG A 129 -9.01 1.25 4.82
C ARG A 129 -9.09 1.92 6.19
N PHE A 130 -8.35 1.44 7.17
CA PHE A 130 -8.41 1.87 8.56
C PHE A 130 -7.16 2.66 8.98
N ALA A 131 -7.28 3.41 10.06
CA ALA A 131 -6.12 4.02 10.70
C ALA A 131 -5.18 2.93 11.26
N PRO A 132 -3.86 3.17 11.29
CA PRO A 132 -3.19 4.38 10.80
C PRO A 132 -2.92 4.36 9.29
N LEU A 133 -3.04 3.20 8.62
CA LEU A 133 -2.61 3.02 7.23
C LEU A 133 -3.37 3.90 6.24
N ASN A 134 -4.65 4.16 6.47
CA ASN A 134 -5.45 5.04 5.61
C ASN A 134 -4.95 6.49 5.57
N SER A 135 -4.05 6.86 6.49
CA SER A 135 -3.58 8.22 6.76
C SER A 135 -2.05 8.34 6.81
N TRP A 136 -1.31 7.27 6.53
CA TRP A 136 0.13 7.34 6.37
C TRP A 136 0.52 8.31 5.23
N PRO A 137 1.59 9.10 5.38
CA PRO A 137 2.07 9.99 4.32
C PRO A 137 2.29 9.28 2.99
N ASP A 138 2.89 8.08 3.02
CA ASP A 138 3.15 7.31 1.80
C ASP A 138 1.88 6.77 1.14
N ASN A 139 0.74 6.79 1.85
CA ASN A 139 -0.58 6.43 1.32
C ASN A 139 -1.38 7.65 0.86
N ALA A 140 -0.77 8.83 0.77
CA ALA A 140 -1.40 10.04 0.27
C ALA A 140 -2.16 9.77 -1.05
N ASN A 141 -3.39 10.28 -1.10
CA ASN A 141 -4.36 10.13 -2.18
C ASN A 141 -4.89 8.71 -2.44
N LEU A 142 -4.40 7.65 -1.78
CA LEU A 142 -4.97 6.30 -1.96
C LEU A 142 -6.39 6.16 -1.40
N ASP A 143 -6.84 7.11 -0.57
CA ASP A 143 -8.26 7.29 -0.24
C ASP A 143 -9.13 7.47 -1.51
N LYS A 144 -8.67 8.23 -2.50
CA LYS A 144 -9.37 8.40 -3.79
C LYS A 144 -9.38 7.11 -4.59
N ALA A 145 -8.26 6.36 -4.61
CA ALA A 145 -8.21 5.05 -5.27
C ALA A 145 -9.27 4.09 -4.70
N ARG A 146 -9.40 4.04 -3.37
CA ARG A 146 -10.41 3.19 -2.72
C ARG A 146 -11.84 3.65 -3.02
N VAL A 147 -12.09 4.97 -3.07
CA VAL A 147 -13.40 5.50 -3.46
C VAL A 147 -13.76 5.20 -4.92
N LEU A 148 -12.79 5.19 -5.85
CA LEU A 148 -13.02 4.76 -7.24
C LEU A 148 -13.49 3.30 -7.32
N LEU A 149 -13.05 2.43 -6.41
CA LEU A 149 -13.46 1.02 -6.34
C LEU A 149 -14.81 0.80 -5.65
N TRP A 150 -15.35 1.80 -4.94
CA TRP A 150 -16.57 1.65 -4.16
C TRP A 150 -17.78 1.20 -5.00
N PRO A 151 -18.07 1.74 -6.20
CA PRO A 151 -19.18 1.26 -7.02
C PRO A 151 -19.08 -0.23 -7.37
N ILE A 152 -17.86 -0.74 -7.60
CA ILE A 152 -17.61 -2.17 -7.85
C ILE A 152 -17.86 -2.97 -6.57
N LYS A 153 -17.30 -2.53 -5.43
CA LYS A 153 -17.58 -3.18 -4.13
C LYS A 153 -19.09 -3.23 -3.84
N GLN A 154 -19.81 -2.16 -4.13
CA GLN A 154 -21.25 -2.06 -3.95
C GLN A 154 -22.01 -3.04 -4.87
N LYS A 155 -21.61 -3.15 -6.15
CA LYS A 155 -22.23 -4.06 -7.12
C LYS A 155 -22.08 -5.53 -6.74
N TYR A 156 -20.89 -5.94 -6.29
CA TYR A 156 -20.60 -7.34 -5.96
C TYR A 156 -20.84 -7.71 -4.49
N GLY A 157 -21.03 -6.72 -3.62
CA GLY A 157 -21.47 -6.90 -2.24
C GLY A 157 -20.52 -7.79 -1.44
N ARG A 158 -21.07 -8.76 -0.72
CA ARG A 158 -20.32 -9.69 0.16
C ARG A 158 -19.53 -10.78 -0.59
N LYS A 159 -19.71 -10.91 -1.90
CA LYS A 159 -18.98 -11.91 -2.71
C LYS A 159 -17.51 -11.55 -2.96
N ILE A 160 -17.14 -10.31 -2.69
CA ILE A 160 -15.75 -9.83 -2.77
C ILE A 160 -15.49 -8.94 -1.55
N SER A 161 -14.48 -9.29 -0.76
CA SER A 161 -14.00 -8.44 0.33
C SER A 161 -13.25 -7.24 -0.24
N TRP A 162 -13.10 -6.18 0.55
CA TRP A 162 -12.17 -5.12 0.19
C TRP A 162 -10.75 -5.63 0.13
N ALA A 163 -10.33 -6.51 1.05
CA ALA A 163 -9.00 -7.10 1.02
C ALA A 163 -8.66 -7.74 -0.34
N ASP A 164 -9.56 -8.56 -0.89
CA ASP A 164 -9.37 -9.16 -2.22
C ASP A 164 -9.54 -8.14 -3.35
N LEU A 165 -10.50 -7.21 -3.26
CA LEU A 165 -10.71 -6.18 -4.29
C LEU A 165 -9.50 -5.25 -4.45
N LEU A 166 -8.85 -4.88 -3.34
CA LEU A 166 -7.65 -4.05 -3.36
C LEU A 166 -6.50 -4.76 -4.08
N ILE A 167 -6.36 -6.07 -3.95
CA ILE A 167 -5.34 -6.85 -4.66
C ILE A 167 -5.72 -7.08 -6.12
N LEU A 168 -6.97 -7.47 -6.38
CA LEU A 168 -7.46 -7.76 -7.72
C LEU A 168 -7.38 -6.54 -8.64
N ALA A 169 -7.65 -5.34 -8.12
CA ALA A 169 -7.57 -4.10 -8.90
C ALA A 169 -6.15 -3.87 -9.48
N GLY A 170 -5.10 -4.14 -8.70
CA GLY A 170 -3.72 -4.03 -9.18
C GLY A 170 -3.36 -5.11 -10.21
N ASN A 171 -3.85 -6.35 -10.05
CA ASN A 171 -3.68 -7.39 -11.07
C ASN A 171 -4.34 -6.99 -12.39
N VAL A 172 -5.61 -6.57 -12.34
CA VAL A 172 -6.36 -6.16 -13.54
C VAL A 172 -5.73 -4.92 -14.19
N ALA A 173 -5.19 -3.98 -13.41
CA ALA A 173 -4.48 -2.83 -13.94
C ALA A 173 -3.25 -3.21 -14.77
N HIS A 174 -2.47 -4.20 -14.33
CA HIS A 174 -1.36 -4.71 -15.13
C HIS A 174 -1.85 -5.37 -16.43
N GLU A 175 -2.87 -6.22 -16.32
CA GLU A 175 -3.45 -6.94 -17.47
C GLU A 175 -4.00 -5.97 -18.52
N SER A 176 -4.72 -4.93 -18.10
CA SER A 176 -5.28 -3.91 -19.01
C SER A 176 -4.22 -3.08 -19.72
N MET A 177 -3.03 -2.96 -19.12
CA MET A 177 -1.87 -2.27 -19.69
C MET A 177 -0.89 -3.22 -20.43
N GLY A 178 -1.31 -4.45 -20.69
CA GLY A 178 -0.60 -5.40 -21.57
C GLY A 178 0.40 -6.31 -20.86
N LEU A 179 0.35 -6.44 -19.54
CA LEU A 179 1.12 -7.42 -18.79
C LEU A 179 0.19 -8.49 -18.20
N PRO A 180 0.12 -9.70 -18.79
CA PRO A 180 -0.60 -10.80 -18.14
C PRO A 180 0.05 -11.09 -16.78
N MET A 181 -0.72 -11.41 -15.75
CA MET A 181 -0.17 -11.71 -14.42
C MET A 181 0.00 -13.20 -14.20
N TYR A 182 0.89 -13.58 -13.28
CA TYR A 182 1.18 -14.99 -12.96
C TYR A 182 -0.06 -15.75 -12.46
N GLY A 183 -0.94 -15.05 -11.75
CA GLY A 183 -2.23 -15.53 -11.28
C GLY A 183 -2.80 -14.64 -10.18
N PHE A 184 -3.94 -15.05 -9.64
CA PHE A 184 -4.62 -14.40 -8.53
C PHE A 184 -5.34 -15.43 -7.67
N ALA A 185 -5.29 -15.25 -6.35
CA ALA A 185 -6.13 -15.97 -5.42
C ALA A 185 -6.90 -15.00 -4.52
N GLY A 186 -8.20 -15.24 -4.38
CA GLY A 186 -9.01 -14.65 -3.32
C GLY A 186 -9.03 -15.51 -2.05
N GLY A 187 -9.80 -15.09 -1.06
CA GLY A 187 -9.92 -15.73 0.25
C GLY A 187 -9.48 -14.86 1.42
N ARG A 188 -9.21 -13.57 1.19
CA ARG A 188 -8.90 -12.60 2.25
C ARG A 188 -10.20 -12.06 2.84
N GLU A 189 -10.42 -12.25 4.12
CA GLU A 189 -11.61 -11.73 4.81
C GLU A 189 -11.38 -10.29 5.27
N ASP A 190 -12.44 -9.47 5.24
CA ASP A 190 -12.37 -8.09 5.72
C ASP A 190 -12.33 -8.03 7.24
N ILE A 191 -11.54 -7.11 7.79
CA ILE A 191 -11.67 -6.67 9.18
C ILE A 191 -12.61 -5.46 9.30
N TRP A 192 -13.12 -5.25 10.52
CA TRP A 192 -14.13 -4.22 10.84
C TRP A 192 -13.65 -3.16 11.84
N GLN A 193 -12.39 -3.24 12.25
CA GLN A 193 -11.74 -2.28 13.15
C GLN A 193 -10.24 -2.21 12.85
N PRO A 194 -9.56 -1.10 13.22
CA PRO A 194 -8.11 -1.00 13.17
C PRO A 194 -7.39 -2.14 13.90
N GLU A 195 -6.20 -2.48 13.39
CA GLU A 195 -5.28 -3.41 14.03
C GLU A 195 -4.40 -2.68 15.07
N GLU A 196 -4.63 -2.95 16.35
CA GLU A 196 -3.86 -2.39 17.48
C GLU A 196 -2.72 -3.30 17.96
N ASP A 197 -2.56 -4.48 17.35
CA ASP A 197 -1.53 -5.46 17.70
C ASP A 197 -0.23 -5.29 16.89
N ILE A 198 -0.20 -4.33 15.95
CA ILE A 198 0.96 -4.03 15.12
C ILE A 198 1.81 -2.92 15.74
N TYR A 199 3.07 -3.23 16.03
CA TYR A 199 4.06 -2.23 16.43
C TYR A 199 4.78 -1.65 15.18
N TRP A 200 4.34 -0.48 14.73
CA TRP A 200 4.87 0.24 13.57
C TRP A 200 6.14 1.06 13.85
N GLY A 201 6.52 1.20 15.12
CA GLY A 201 7.61 2.04 15.61
C GLY A 201 7.17 2.87 16.80
N SER A 202 8.13 3.50 17.49
CA SER A 202 7.89 4.32 18.68
C SER A 202 7.90 5.83 18.41
N GLU A 203 8.10 6.23 17.15
CA GLU A 203 8.17 7.65 16.80
C GLU A 203 6.83 8.35 17.04
N ALA A 204 6.91 9.59 17.52
CA ALA A 204 5.75 10.45 17.76
C ALA A 204 5.38 11.35 16.56
N GLU A 205 6.20 11.35 15.50
CA GLU A 205 6.04 12.21 14.32
C GLU A 205 6.12 11.36 13.04
N TRP A 206 5.25 11.68 12.08
CA TRP A 206 5.30 11.09 10.74
C TRP A 206 6.63 11.39 10.06
N LEU A 207 7.12 10.43 9.28
CA LEU A 207 8.43 10.46 8.63
C LEU A 207 9.62 10.59 9.59
N GLY A 208 9.40 10.48 10.90
CA GLY A 208 10.45 10.31 11.89
C GLY A 208 11.05 8.91 11.81
N ASN A 209 12.34 8.79 12.14
CA ASN A 209 13.01 7.49 12.25
C ASN A 209 14.08 7.40 13.33
N LYS A 210 14.25 8.43 14.17
CA LYS A 210 15.35 8.46 15.13
C LYS A 210 15.31 7.27 16.09
N ASP A 211 14.11 6.87 16.50
CA ASP A 211 13.93 5.86 17.54
C ASP A 211 14.05 4.42 17.01
N ARG A 212 13.83 4.20 15.71
CA ARG A 212 13.98 2.88 15.09
C ARG A 212 15.42 2.51 14.70
N TYR A 213 16.39 3.41 14.81
CA TYR A 213 17.81 3.10 14.57
C TYR A 213 18.60 3.15 15.88
N ASN A 214 19.37 2.11 16.17
CA ASN A 214 20.26 2.12 17.33
C ASN A 214 21.53 2.98 17.10
N GLU A 215 22.38 3.10 18.11
CA GLU A 215 23.63 3.89 18.03
C GLU A 215 24.60 3.42 16.93
N LYS A 216 24.44 2.20 16.41
CA LYS A 216 25.23 1.64 15.30
C LYS A 216 24.59 1.88 13.93
N GLY A 217 23.43 2.53 13.88
CA GLY A 217 22.66 2.71 12.65
C GLY A 217 21.95 1.46 12.18
N GLU A 218 21.74 0.46 13.05
CA GLU A 218 21.00 -0.76 12.71
C GLU A 218 19.50 -0.50 12.95
N LEU A 219 18.67 -0.83 11.95
CA LEU A 219 17.22 -0.72 12.05
C LEU A 219 16.67 -1.74 13.07
N GLU A 220 15.73 -1.32 13.92
CA GLU A 220 15.12 -2.17 14.94
C GLU A 220 14.52 -3.42 14.29
N LYS A 221 14.85 -4.61 14.81
CA LYS A 221 14.61 -5.92 14.17
C LYS A 221 13.20 -6.13 13.64
N GLN A 222 12.19 -5.62 14.34
CA GLN A 222 10.79 -5.80 13.96
C GLN A 222 10.39 -4.92 12.78
N MET A 223 11.03 -3.77 12.57
CA MET A 223 10.63 -2.80 11.54
C MET A 223 10.88 -3.31 10.13
N GLY A 224 9.90 -3.09 9.24
CA GLY A 224 10.05 -3.34 7.80
C GLY A 224 10.40 -2.09 6.98
N ALA A 225 10.29 -0.90 7.59
CA ALA A 225 10.44 0.39 6.89
C ALA A 225 11.44 1.33 7.58
N ALA A 226 12.09 2.17 6.78
CA ALA A 226 13.14 3.09 7.21
C ALA A 226 12.64 4.34 7.95
N HIS A 227 11.35 4.67 7.85
CA HIS A 227 10.69 5.80 8.52
C HIS A 227 9.26 5.46 8.90
N MET A 228 8.73 6.11 9.94
CA MET A 228 7.34 5.99 10.34
C MET A 228 6.43 6.55 9.25
N GLY A 229 5.44 5.78 8.81
CA GLY A 229 4.50 6.20 7.77
C GLY A 229 4.97 6.02 6.33
N LEU A 230 6.14 5.39 6.10
CA LEU A 230 6.58 4.91 4.79
C LEU A 230 6.36 3.40 4.65
N ILE A 231 6.17 2.93 3.41
CA ILE A 231 6.04 1.49 3.14
C ILE A 231 7.40 0.79 3.25
N TYR A 232 8.45 1.31 2.61
CA TYR A 232 9.81 0.74 2.65
C TYR A 232 10.87 1.79 2.98
N VAL A 233 11.16 2.68 2.03
CA VAL A 233 12.29 3.62 2.10
C VAL A 233 11.88 5.02 1.68
N ASN A 234 12.68 6.01 2.05
CA ASN A 234 12.49 7.39 1.58
C ASN A 234 12.93 7.50 0.10
N PRO A 235 12.05 7.98 -0.81
CA PRO A 235 12.35 8.08 -2.25
C PRO A 235 13.42 9.13 -2.61
N GLU A 236 13.69 10.09 -1.71
CA GLU A 236 14.77 11.09 -1.83
C GLU A 236 16.12 10.57 -1.28
N GLY A 237 16.16 9.33 -0.79
CA GLY A 237 17.31 8.72 -0.14
C GLY A 237 17.29 8.83 1.39
N PRO A 238 18.25 8.18 2.09
CA PRO A 238 18.21 8.07 3.55
C PRO A 238 18.20 9.44 4.23
N ASN A 239 17.15 9.73 5.01
CA ASN A 239 16.92 11.01 5.68
C ASN A 239 16.90 12.23 4.71
N GLY A 240 16.42 12.02 3.49
CA GLY A 240 16.38 13.06 2.45
C GLY A 240 17.75 13.42 1.85
N ASN A 241 18.79 12.62 2.15
CA ASN A 241 20.10 12.76 1.50
C ASN A 241 20.08 12.02 0.15
N PRO A 242 20.26 12.71 -0.99
CA PRO A 242 20.11 12.13 -2.33
C PRO A 242 21.32 11.29 -2.77
N ASP A 243 21.66 10.28 -1.97
CA ASP A 243 22.72 9.30 -2.23
C ASP A 243 22.11 7.95 -2.65
N PRO A 244 22.16 7.59 -3.94
CA PRO A 244 21.62 6.33 -4.44
C PRO A 244 22.35 5.09 -3.92
N VAL A 245 23.65 5.18 -3.59
CA VAL A 245 24.39 4.03 -3.05
C VAL A 245 23.96 3.78 -1.61
N ALA A 246 23.82 4.84 -0.81
CA ALA A 246 23.27 4.73 0.54
C ALA A 246 21.82 4.23 0.52
N ALA A 247 20.99 4.73 -0.41
CA ALA A 247 19.61 4.26 -0.58
C ALA A 247 19.54 2.76 -0.91
N ALA A 248 20.44 2.22 -1.74
CA ALA A 248 20.49 0.80 -2.07
C ALA A 248 20.64 -0.11 -0.83
N HIS A 249 21.43 0.31 0.16
CA HIS A 249 21.59 -0.46 1.40
C HIS A 249 20.27 -0.54 2.19
N VAL A 250 19.54 0.58 2.29
CA VAL A 250 18.26 0.63 2.99
C VAL A 250 17.17 -0.12 2.21
N ILE A 251 17.17 -0.03 0.87
CA ILE A 251 16.28 -0.82 0.00
C ILE A 251 16.49 -2.31 0.28
N ARG A 252 17.74 -2.78 0.22
CA ARG A 252 18.08 -4.19 0.48
C ARG A 252 17.63 -4.67 1.85
N GLU A 253 17.88 -3.87 2.89
CA GLU A 253 17.49 -4.21 4.25
C GLU A 253 15.97 -4.32 4.39
N THR A 254 15.24 -3.29 3.95
CA THR A 254 13.77 -3.23 4.07
C THR A 254 13.07 -4.29 3.24
N PHE A 255 13.42 -4.45 1.96
CA PHE A 255 12.87 -5.52 1.11
C PHE A 255 13.20 -6.92 1.66
N GLY A 256 14.43 -7.14 2.16
CA GLY A 256 14.81 -8.39 2.81
C GLY A 256 13.96 -8.71 4.03
N ARG A 257 13.63 -7.71 4.84
CA ARG A 257 12.70 -7.83 5.99
C ARG A 257 11.24 -8.02 5.57
N MET A 258 10.95 -7.84 4.30
CA MET A 258 9.65 -8.10 3.67
C MET A 258 9.69 -9.32 2.74
N ALA A 259 10.63 -10.24 2.97
CA ALA A 259 10.77 -11.50 2.24
C ALA A 259 11.16 -11.36 0.75
N MET A 260 11.73 -10.24 0.32
CA MET A 260 12.19 -10.07 -1.07
C MET A 260 13.72 -10.09 -1.14
N ASP A 261 14.27 -10.92 -2.01
CA ASP A 261 15.71 -10.91 -2.30
C ASP A 261 16.11 -9.80 -3.30
N ASP A 262 17.39 -9.67 -3.62
CA ASP A 262 17.88 -8.64 -4.55
C ASP A 262 17.26 -8.76 -5.96
N TYR A 263 17.00 -9.99 -6.43
CA TYR A 263 16.46 -10.25 -7.75
C TYR A 263 14.98 -9.86 -7.82
N GLU A 264 14.20 -10.25 -6.81
CA GLU A 264 12.79 -9.87 -6.63
C GLU A 264 12.64 -8.36 -6.40
N THR A 265 13.55 -7.74 -5.64
CA THR A 265 13.56 -6.31 -5.35
C THR A 265 13.73 -5.49 -6.62
N VAL A 266 14.76 -5.79 -7.43
CA VAL A 266 14.97 -5.11 -8.71
C VAL A 266 13.79 -5.32 -9.64
N ALA A 267 13.25 -6.55 -9.70
CA ALA A 267 12.10 -6.85 -10.55
C ALA A 267 10.88 -6.01 -10.14
N LEU A 268 10.54 -5.94 -8.85
CA LEU A 268 9.41 -5.18 -8.32
C LEU A 268 9.54 -3.68 -8.57
N ILE A 269 10.69 -3.08 -8.26
CA ILE A 269 10.88 -1.63 -8.43
C ILE A 269 10.84 -1.27 -9.92
N ALA A 270 11.62 -1.95 -10.77
CA ALA A 270 11.65 -1.64 -12.20
C ALA A 270 10.32 -1.96 -12.90
N GLY A 271 9.65 -3.05 -12.51
CA GLY A 271 8.37 -3.45 -13.09
C GLY A 271 7.22 -2.53 -12.66
N GLY A 272 7.19 -2.12 -11.39
CA GLY A 272 6.20 -1.16 -10.89
C GLY A 272 6.37 0.22 -11.51
N HIS A 273 7.61 0.75 -11.53
CA HIS A 273 7.94 2.06 -12.10
C HIS A 273 8.00 2.07 -13.64
N THR A 274 7.69 0.96 -14.31
CA THR A 274 7.37 0.96 -15.75
C THR A 274 6.08 1.74 -16.03
N PHE A 275 5.21 1.87 -15.03
CA PHE A 275 3.89 2.48 -15.13
C PHE A 275 3.80 3.82 -14.40
N GLY A 276 2.97 4.71 -14.94
CA GLY A 276 2.52 5.93 -14.27
C GLY A 276 3.58 7.00 -14.06
N LYS A 277 3.33 7.80 -13.02
CA LYS A 277 4.07 9.00 -12.65
C LYS A 277 3.99 9.24 -11.14
N THR A 278 4.81 10.15 -10.63
CA THR A 278 4.63 10.75 -9.30
C THR A 278 3.95 12.12 -9.41
N HIS A 279 3.50 12.66 -8.27
CA HIS A 279 2.80 13.95 -8.20
C HIS A 279 3.39 14.85 -7.12
N GLY A 280 3.84 16.02 -7.55
CA GLY A 280 4.56 17.03 -6.80
C GLY A 280 4.46 18.39 -7.50
N ALA A 281 3.25 18.74 -7.95
CA ALA A 281 3.00 19.99 -8.68
C ALA A 281 3.34 21.25 -7.88
N ALA A 282 3.26 21.18 -6.55
CA ALA A 282 3.72 22.20 -5.60
C ALA A 282 4.01 21.58 -4.22
N SER A 283 4.46 22.41 -3.28
CA SER A 283 4.77 22.02 -1.90
C SER A 283 3.59 21.35 -1.20
N ASP A 284 3.77 20.14 -0.71
CA ASP A 284 2.78 19.40 0.07
C ASP A 284 2.50 20.09 1.41
N ALA A 285 3.54 20.57 2.09
CA ALA A 285 3.44 21.27 3.37
C ALA A 285 2.65 22.60 3.29
N GLU A 286 2.63 23.25 2.13
CA GLU A 286 1.90 24.52 1.95
C GLU A 286 0.46 24.32 1.49
N PHE A 287 0.21 23.28 0.67
CA PHE A 287 -1.04 23.19 -0.08
C PHE A 287 -1.92 21.99 0.28
N LEU A 288 -1.40 20.95 0.93
CA LEU A 288 -2.22 19.83 1.40
C LEU A 288 -2.80 20.09 2.78
N GLU A 289 -4.11 19.90 2.90
CA GLU A 289 -4.82 19.82 4.18
C GLU A 289 -4.62 18.43 4.83
N ALA A 290 -5.23 18.23 6.00
CA ALA A 290 -5.07 17.02 6.82
C ALA A 290 -5.39 15.71 6.07
N GLU A 291 -4.65 14.66 6.45
CA GLU A 291 -4.87 13.26 6.11
C GLU A 291 -6.27 12.75 6.55
N PRO A 292 -6.79 11.65 6.00
CA PRO A 292 -8.17 11.21 6.23
C PRO A 292 -8.62 11.12 7.69
N ALA A 293 -7.77 10.65 8.61
CA ALA A 293 -8.10 10.54 10.03
C ALA A 293 -8.13 11.90 10.75
N GLY A 294 -7.44 12.92 10.21
CA GLY A 294 -7.43 14.30 10.72
C GLY A 294 -8.34 15.26 9.95
N ALA A 295 -8.93 14.82 8.83
CA ALA A 295 -9.76 15.63 7.96
C ALA A 295 -11.14 15.94 8.58
N PRO A 296 -11.77 17.07 8.22
CA PRO A 296 -13.08 17.42 8.74
C PRO A 296 -14.18 16.52 8.16
N ILE A 297 -15.30 16.39 8.87
CA ILE A 297 -16.35 15.40 8.58
C ILE A 297 -16.97 15.52 7.18
N GLU A 298 -17.02 16.72 6.61
CA GLU A 298 -17.50 16.99 5.26
C GLU A 298 -16.63 16.35 4.17
N MET A 299 -15.40 15.94 4.48
CA MET A 299 -14.54 15.18 3.57
C MET A 299 -14.93 13.72 3.45
N GLN A 300 -15.85 13.20 4.29
CA GLN A 300 -16.41 11.85 4.18
C GLN A 300 -15.33 10.75 4.08
N SER A 301 -14.32 10.80 4.95
CA SER A 301 -13.17 9.89 4.99
C SER A 301 -12.15 10.02 3.83
N LEU A 302 -12.25 11.08 3.02
CA LEU A 302 -11.16 11.56 2.20
C LEU A 302 -10.26 12.51 3.01
N GLY A 303 -9.02 12.70 2.56
CA GLY A 303 -8.06 13.63 3.16
C GLY A 303 -7.20 14.31 2.11
N TRP A 304 -6.08 14.92 2.51
CA TRP A 304 -5.10 15.55 1.62
C TRP A 304 -5.74 16.46 0.57
N LYS A 305 -6.75 17.23 0.98
CA LYS A 305 -7.39 18.19 0.07
C LYS A 305 -6.34 19.22 -0.32
N SER A 306 -6.09 19.37 -1.62
CA SER A 306 -5.13 20.33 -2.15
C SER A 306 -5.82 21.66 -2.45
N ASN A 307 -5.24 22.76 -1.94
CA ASN A 307 -5.62 24.12 -2.29
C ASN A 307 -4.75 24.73 -3.41
N PHE A 308 -3.88 23.92 -4.04
CA PHE A 308 -3.09 24.34 -5.19
C PHE A 308 -3.86 24.13 -6.49
N GLY A 309 -4.04 25.18 -7.29
CA GLY A 309 -4.72 25.11 -8.57
C GLY A 309 -6.12 24.50 -8.47
N THR A 310 -6.37 23.44 -9.22
CA THR A 310 -7.61 22.65 -9.19
C THR A 310 -7.65 21.54 -8.13
N GLY A 311 -6.51 21.32 -7.46
CA GLY A 311 -6.30 20.30 -6.42
C GLY A 311 -6.23 18.85 -6.93
N LYS A 312 -6.21 18.63 -8.24
CA LYS A 312 -6.23 17.33 -8.93
C LYS A 312 -5.72 17.46 -10.36
N GLY A 313 -5.64 16.36 -11.11
CA GLY A 313 -5.13 16.37 -12.47
C GLY A 313 -3.71 16.93 -12.56
N SER A 314 -3.47 17.93 -13.41
CA SER A 314 -2.15 18.58 -13.54
C SER A 314 -1.64 19.25 -12.27
N ASP A 315 -2.53 19.56 -11.31
CA ASP A 315 -2.20 20.22 -10.04
C ASP A 315 -2.09 19.23 -8.86
N THR A 316 -2.04 17.93 -9.15
CA THR A 316 -1.99 16.90 -8.10
C THR A 316 -0.70 16.98 -7.30
N ILE A 317 -0.81 16.82 -5.99
CA ILE A 317 0.31 16.70 -5.05
C ILE A 317 0.08 15.43 -4.23
N THR A 318 1.08 14.54 -4.22
CA THR A 318 1.05 13.27 -3.48
C THR A 318 2.34 13.10 -2.68
N SER A 319 3.48 12.93 -3.35
CA SER A 319 4.78 12.67 -2.72
C SER A 319 5.74 13.86 -2.77
N GLY A 320 5.36 14.93 -3.47
CA GLY A 320 6.26 16.05 -3.75
C GLY A 320 7.25 15.79 -4.89
N LEU A 321 7.38 14.56 -5.38
CA LEU A 321 8.19 14.22 -6.57
C LEU A 321 7.33 14.38 -7.84
N GLU A 322 7.91 14.85 -8.95
CA GLU A 322 7.12 15.12 -10.17
C GLU A 322 7.81 14.57 -11.42
N GLY A 323 7.10 13.69 -12.14
CA GLY A 323 7.50 13.19 -13.44
C GLY A 323 7.00 11.77 -13.72
N ALA A 324 7.18 11.32 -14.96
CA ALA A 324 6.92 9.94 -15.38
C ALA A 324 8.23 9.26 -15.80
N TRP A 325 8.37 7.98 -15.48
CA TRP A 325 9.59 7.21 -15.80
C TRP A 325 9.73 6.89 -17.29
N THR A 326 8.61 6.70 -17.98
CA THR A 326 8.57 6.17 -19.36
C THR A 326 7.74 7.06 -20.29
N ASP A 327 7.96 6.93 -21.60
CA ASP A 327 7.14 7.57 -22.64
C ASP A 327 5.85 6.79 -22.94
N THR A 328 5.66 5.62 -22.31
CA THR A 328 4.42 4.83 -22.34
C THR A 328 3.92 4.48 -20.94
N PRO A 329 3.50 5.46 -20.10
CA PRO A 329 3.18 5.24 -18.68
C PRO A 329 2.03 4.27 -18.42
N ILE A 330 1.20 4.01 -19.43
CA ILE A 330 0.02 3.15 -19.34
C ILE A 330 0.16 1.87 -20.18
N LYS A 331 1.42 1.41 -20.37
CA LYS A 331 1.72 0.20 -21.12
C LYS A 331 2.96 -0.50 -20.55
N TRP A 332 2.87 -1.81 -20.39
CA TRP A 332 4.05 -2.63 -20.10
C TRP A 332 5.08 -2.45 -21.22
N SER A 333 6.28 -2.08 -20.83
CA SER A 333 7.36 -1.76 -21.75
C SER A 333 8.72 -2.01 -21.07
N HIS A 334 9.78 -1.97 -21.85
CA HIS A 334 11.14 -2.03 -21.34
C HIS A 334 11.74 -0.65 -21.05
N LYS A 335 10.92 0.40 -21.15
CA LYS A 335 11.37 1.80 -21.20
C LYS A 335 11.97 2.28 -19.90
N TYR A 336 11.56 1.75 -18.75
CA TYR A 336 12.17 2.11 -17.47
C TYR A 336 13.67 1.75 -17.46
N LEU A 337 14.01 0.50 -17.79
CA LEU A 337 15.40 0.04 -17.81
C LEU A 337 16.19 0.68 -18.96
N GLU A 338 15.58 0.84 -20.14
CA GLU A 338 16.18 1.57 -21.26
C GLU A 338 16.53 3.00 -20.87
N ASN A 339 15.63 3.72 -20.20
CA ASN A 339 15.88 5.09 -19.74
C ASN A 339 16.95 5.12 -18.64
N LEU A 340 16.85 4.25 -17.63
CA LEU A 340 17.78 4.18 -16.50
C LEU A 340 19.24 4.07 -16.96
N PHE A 341 19.52 3.22 -17.95
CA PHE A 341 20.86 3.02 -18.50
C PHE A 341 21.19 3.87 -19.73
N GLY A 342 20.18 4.37 -20.45
CA GLY A 342 20.34 5.09 -21.71
C GLY A 342 20.65 6.58 -21.55
N TYR A 343 20.26 7.18 -20.43
CA TYR A 343 20.59 8.57 -20.12
C TYR A 343 21.72 8.68 -19.10
N GLU A 344 22.47 9.77 -19.21
CA GLU A 344 23.24 10.30 -18.08
C GLU A 344 22.32 11.16 -17.23
N TRP A 345 22.40 11.03 -15.91
CA TRP A 345 21.47 11.66 -14.98
C TRP A 345 22.12 12.80 -14.21
N GLU A 346 21.38 13.88 -13.98
CA GLU A 346 21.78 14.96 -13.09
C GLU A 346 20.74 15.21 -12.00
N LEU A 347 21.21 15.42 -10.78
CA LEU A 347 20.37 15.70 -9.62
C LEU A 347 19.69 17.06 -9.78
N THR A 348 18.40 17.12 -9.49
CA THR A 348 17.56 18.31 -9.59
C THR A 348 16.52 18.33 -8.47
N LYS A 349 15.73 19.41 -8.42
CA LYS A 349 14.55 19.53 -7.57
C LYS A 349 13.26 19.45 -8.39
N SER A 350 12.23 18.84 -7.82
CA SER A 350 10.84 18.90 -8.30
C SER A 350 10.26 20.32 -8.14
N PRO A 351 9.07 20.62 -8.71
CA PRO A 351 8.34 21.85 -8.40
C PRO A 351 8.02 22.03 -6.90
N ALA A 352 7.83 20.93 -6.16
CA ALA A 352 7.64 20.94 -4.71
C ALA A 352 8.95 21.05 -3.91
N GLY A 353 10.12 21.00 -4.56
CA GLY A 353 11.42 21.07 -3.89
C GLY A 353 11.97 19.72 -3.40
N ALA A 354 11.41 18.59 -3.84
CA ALA A 354 11.93 17.25 -3.54
C ALA A 354 13.13 16.88 -4.44
N TRP A 355 14.09 16.11 -3.94
CA TRP A 355 15.23 15.60 -4.71
C TRP A 355 14.82 14.52 -5.71
N GLN A 356 15.19 14.71 -6.98
CA GLN A 356 14.98 13.75 -8.05
C GLN A 356 16.05 13.89 -9.14
N TYR A 357 16.06 13.01 -10.13
CA TYR A 357 16.98 13.04 -11.25
C TYR A 357 16.27 13.33 -12.57
N LYS A 358 16.95 14.06 -13.45
CA LYS A 358 16.55 14.28 -14.85
C LYS A 358 17.69 13.95 -15.82
N PRO A 359 17.41 13.68 -17.11
CA PRO A 359 18.45 13.51 -18.12
C PRO A 359 19.33 14.76 -18.25
N LYS A 360 20.63 14.55 -18.17
CA LYS A 360 21.64 15.60 -18.23
C LYS A 360 21.62 16.31 -19.59
N GLY A 361 21.69 17.64 -19.55
CA GLY A 361 21.78 18.46 -20.76
C GLY A 361 20.53 18.42 -21.64
N GLY A 362 19.36 18.06 -21.09
CA GLY A 362 18.09 18.01 -21.82
C GLY A 362 17.97 16.83 -22.79
N ALA A 363 18.76 15.76 -22.59
CA ALA A 363 18.80 14.61 -23.49
C ALA A 363 17.45 13.89 -23.68
N GLY A 364 16.54 13.99 -22.69
CA GLY A 364 15.21 13.40 -22.74
C GLY A 364 14.08 14.37 -23.10
N ALA A 365 14.41 15.59 -23.54
CA ALA A 365 13.41 16.64 -23.71
C ALA A 365 12.31 16.31 -24.70
N GLY A 366 11.06 16.47 -24.25
CA GLY A 366 9.87 16.28 -25.08
C GLY A 366 9.60 14.83 -25.49
N THR A 367 10.09 13.86 -24.71
CA THR A 367 9.89 12.43 -24.99
C THR A 367 8.67 11.87 -24.27
N VAL A 368 8.40 12.34 -23.04
CA VAL A 368 7.28 11.85 -22.21
C VAL A 368 6.04 12.72 -22.42
N PRO A 369 4.86 12.15 -22.72
CA PRO A 369 3.62 12.93 -22.82
C PRO A 369 3.22 13.52 -21.46
N ASP A 370 2.58 14.69 -21.45
CA ASP A 370 1.89 15.17 -20.25
C ASP A 370 0.64 14.32 -19.97
N ALA A 371 0.29 14.18 -18.69
CA ALA A 371 -0.81 13.33 -18.26
C ALA A 371 -2.20 13.87 -18.62
N HIS A 372 -2.34 15.18 -18.83
CA HIS A 372 -3.63 15.84 -19.07
C HIS A 372 -3.63 16.83 -20.24
N ASP A 373 -2.47 17.32 -20.69
CA ASP A 373 -2.35 18.20 -21.85
C ASP A 373 -1.66 17.52 -23.05
N PRO A 374 -2.39 17.14 -24.12
CA PRO A 374 -1.80 16.45 -25.27
C PRO A 374 -0.80 17.30 -26.06
N ASN A 375 -0.74 18.62 -25.85
CA ASN A 375 0.20 19.51 -26.50
C ASN A 375 1.49 19.72 -25.70
N LYS A 376 1.55 19.22 -24.46
CA LYS A 376 2.68 19.36 -23.57
C LYS A 376 3.44 18.04 -23.46
N LYS A 377 4.75 18.16 -23.32
CA LYS A 377 5.66 17.04 -23.12
C LYS A 377 6.72 17.40 -22.08
N HIS A 378 7.30 16.36 -21.50
CA HIS A 378 8.27 16.43 -20.41
C HIS A 378 9.50 15.59 -20.73
N ASP A 379 10.50 15.76 -19.88
CA ASP A 379 11.62 14.85 -19.76
C ASP A 379 11.17 13.62 -18.94
N PRO A 380 11.73 12.42 -19.17
CA PRO A 380 11.62 11.35 -18.19
C PRO A 380 12.38 11.76 -16.93
N PHE A 381 12.03 11.16 -15.81
CA PHE A 381 12.71 11.40 -14.54
C PHE A 381 12.98 10.09 -13.81
N MET A 382 13.81 10.14 -12.78
CA MET A 382 14.10 9.01 -11.89
C MET A 382 14.16 9.50 -10.43
N LEU A 383 13.75 8.64 -9.52
CA LEU A 383 13.94 8.83 -8.08
C LEU A 383 15.40 8.58 -7.68
N VAL A 384 15.80 9.03 -6.49
CA VAL A 384 17.10 8.66 -5.91
C VAL A 384 17.18 7.14 -5.73
N THR A 385 16.06 6.52 -5.33
CA THR A 385 15.92 5.07 -5.18
C THR A 385 15.98 4.31 -6.51
N ASP A 386 15.54 4.90 -7.63
CA ASP A 386 15.70 4.27 -8.95
C ASP A 386 17.17 4.21 -9.37
N LEU A 387 17.93 5.30 -9.14
CA LEU A 387 19.37 5.33 -9.43
C LEU A 387 20.14 4.29 -8.61
N SER A 388 19.60 3.85 -7.48
CA SER A 388 20.18 2.77 -6.68
C SER A 388 20.31 1.48 -7.47
N LEU A 389 19.36 1.21 -8.37
CA LEU A 389 19.35 0.02 -9.22
C LEU A 389 20.47 0.02 -10.27
N ARG A 390 20.99 1.19 -10.62
CA ARG A 390 22.14 1.35 -11.53
C ARG A 390 23.47 1.50 -10.79
N MET A 391 23.46 2.03 -9.57
CA MET A 391 24.68 2.45 -8.86
C MET A 391 25.18 1.43 -7.82
N ASP A 392 24.30 0.59 -7.27
CA ASP A 392 24.72 -0.51 -6.40
C ASP A 392 25.28 -1.69 -7.23
N PRO A 393 26.48 -2.24 -6.91
CA PRO A 393 27.11 -3.26 -7.74
C PRO A 393 26.35 -4.59 -7.89
N ALA A 394 25.44 -4.92 -6.98
CA ALA A 394 24.64 -6.15 -7.07
C ALA A 394 23.34 -5.87 -7.84
N TYR A 395 22.65 -4.76 -7.54
CA TYR A 395 21.47 -4.37 -8.31
C TYR A 395 21.80 -4.05 -9.76
N GLU A 396 22.92 -3.38 -10.04
CA GLU A 396 23.33 -3.03 -11.39
C GLU A 396 23.45 -4.26 -12.30
N LYS A 397 24.02 -5.35 -11.79
CA LYS A 397 24.16 -6.61 -12.53
C LYS A 397 22.80 -7.22 -12.87
N ILE A 398 21.86 -7.18 -11.92
CA ILE A 398 20.51 -7.70 -12.11
C ILE A 398 19.74 -6.80 -13.08
N SER A 399 19.78 -5.48 -12.88
CA SER A 399 19.12 -4.51 -13.75
C SER A 399 19.65 -4.54 -15.17
N ARG A 400 20.97 -4.73 -15.36
CA ARG A 400 21.57 -4.91 -16.69
C ARG A 400 21.16 -6.24 -17.32
N ARG A 401 21.11 -7.32 -16.53
CA ARG A 401 20.59 -8.61 -17.01
C ARG A 401 19.14 -8.50 -17.45
N PHE A 402 18.28 -7.83 -16.68
CA PHE A 402 16.90 -7.55 -17.07
C PHE A 402 16.83 -6.65 -18.31
N LEU A 403 17.70 -5.64 -18.42
CA LEU A 403 17.79 -4.80 -19.63
C LEU A 403 18.07 -5.66 -20.87
N GLU A 404 18.98 -6.63 -20.77
CA GLU A 404 19.39 -7.51 -21.87
C GLU A 404 18.42 -8.69 -22.10
N ASN A 405 17.57 -9.03 -21.12
CA ASN A 405 16.67 -10.19 -21.16
C ASN A 405 15.23 -9.80 -20.74
N PRO A 406 14.44 -9.16 -21.64
CA PRO A 406 13.12 -8.65 -21.31
C PRO A 406 12.10 -9.70 -20.84
N GLU A 407 12.16 -10.92 -21.38
CA GLU A 407 11.24 -11.99 -20.95
C GLU A 407 11.58 -12.50 -19.54
N GLU A 408 12.87 -12.59 -19.20
CA GLU A 408 13.30 -12.94 -17.84
C GLU A 408 12.85 -11.88 -16.83
N PHE A 409 12.98 -10.60 -17.18
CA PHE A 409 12.49 -9.49 -16.36
C PHE A 409 10.97 -9.59 -16.12
N LYS A 410 10.21 -9.83 -17.20
CA LYS A 410 8.76 -10.00 -17.14
C LYS A 410 8.37 -11.16 -16.23
N GLU A 411 8.96 -12.34 -16.40
CA GLU A 411 8.69 -13.51 -15.56
C GLU A 411 9.05 -13.26 -14.08
N ALA A 412 10.21 -12.62 -13.83
CA ALA A 412 10.66 -12.24 -12.50
C ALA A 412 9.65 -11.30 -11.82
N TYR A 413 9.19 -10.27 -12.52
CA TYR A 413 8.22 -9.32 -12.02
C TYR A 413 6.87 -9.99 -11.72
N GLN A 414 6.35 -10.81 -12.64
CA GLN A 414 5.09 -11.51 -12.47
C GLN A 414 5.09 -12.42 -11.23
N LYS A 415 6.18 -13.18 -11.01
CA LYS A 415 6.33 -14.04 -9.84
C LYS A 415 6.53 -13.26 -8.54
N ALA A 416 7.35 -12.20 -8.56
CA ALA A 416 7.58 -11.36 -7.39
C ALA A 416 6.31 -10.59 -6.99
N TRP A 417 5.52 -10.11 -7.95
CA TRP A 417 4.22 -9.49 -7.70
C TRP A 417 3.22 -10.48 -7.10
N PHE A 418 3.17 -11.71 -7.61
CA PHE A 418 2.31 -12.75 -7.01
C PHE A 418 2.72 -13.04 -5.56
N LYS A 419 4.03 -13.23 -5.30
CA LYS A 419 4.55 -13.38 -3.94
C LYS A 419 4.17 -12.21 -3.04
N LEU A 420 4.44 -10.97 -3.46
CA LEU A 420 4.09 -9.76 -2.72
C LEU A 420 2.63 -9.78 -2.28
N THR A 421 1.74 -10.05 -3.22
CA THR A 421 0.30 -9.92 -3.01
C THR A 421 -0.32 -11.10 -2.27
N HIS A 422 0.40 -12.21 -2.08
CA HIS A 422 -0.14 -13.45 -1.48
C HIS A 422 0.70 -14.01 -0.31
N ARG A 423 1.84 -13.39 0.03
CA ARG A 423 2.78 -13.85 1.09
C ARG A 423 2.16 -13.97 2.48
N ASP A 424 1.05 -13.28 2.74
CA ASP A 424 0.32 -13.25 4.01
C ASP A 424 -0.98 -14.08 3.99
N MET A 425 -1.27 -14.78 2.89
CA MET A 425 -2.47 -15.64 2.80
C MET A 425 -2.30 -17.00 3.47
N GLY A 426 -1.07 -17.37 3.84
CA GLY A 426 -0.76 -18.69 4.40
C GLY A 426 -0.80 -19.80 3.34
N PRO A 427 -1.19 -21.03 3.70
CA PRO A 427 -1.08 -22.19 2.81
C PRO A 427 -2.02 -22.08 1.61
N LYS A 428 -1.62 -22.72 0.50
CA LYS A 428 -2.39 -22.74 -0.76
C LYS A 428 -3.80 -23.32 -0.61
N SER A 429 -4.09 -24.09 0.44
CA SER A 429 -5.46 -24.55 0.76
C SER A 429 -6.44 -23.41 1.07
N ARG A 430 -5.94 -22.21 1.39
CA ARG A 430 -6.76 -21.00 1.59
C ARG A 430 -7.03 -20.23 0.29
N TYR A 431 -6.38 -20.60 -0.81
CA TYR A 431 -6.44 -19.83 -2.05
C TYR A 431 -7.71 -20.20 -2.83
N LEU A 432 -8.49 -19.18 -3.20
CA LEU A 432 -9.76 -19.35 -3.89
C LEU A 432 -9.73 -18.72 -5.29
N GLY A 433 -10.52 -19.26 -6.21
CA GLY A 433 -10.71 -18.70 -7.56
C GLY A 433 -10.04 -19.52 -8.66
N GLN A 434 -10.44 -19.24 -9.90
CA GLN A 434 -10.01 -20.00 -11.08
C GLN A 434 -8.61 -19.65 -11.60
N GLU A 435 -8.02 -18.55 -11.12
CA GLU A 435 -6.70 -18.04 -11.54
C GLU A 435 -5.59 -18.39 -10.55
N VAL A 436 -5.85 -19.28 -9.59
CA VAL A 436 -4.83 -19.77 -8.65
C VAL A 436 -3.76 -20.53 -9.43
N PRO A 437 -2.46 -20.13 -9.36
CA PRO A 437 -1.39 -20.84 -10.04
C PRO A 437 -1.29 -22.31 -9.62
N LYS A 438 -1.02 -23.18 -10.59
CA LYS A 438 -0.90 -24.63 -10.35
C LYS A 438 0.39 -25.01 -9.64
N GLU A 439 1.48 -24.29 -9.90
CA GLU A 439 2.78 -24.49 -9.25
C GLU A 439 2.66 -24.23 -7.74
N ASP A 440 3.32 -25.07 -6.93
CA ASP A 440 3.50 -24.82 -5.51
C ASP A 440 4.81 -24.05 -5.33
N LEU A 441 4.72 -22.85 -4.77
CA LEU A 441 5.88 -21.98 -4.58
C LEU A 441 6.43 -22.16 -3.17
N VAL A 442 7.76 -22.19 -3.04
CA VAL A 442 8.43 -22.51 -1.76
C VAL A 442 8.01 -21.59 -0.60
N TRP A 443 7.73 -20.31 -0.87
CA TRP A 443 7.32 -19.34 0.15
C TRP A 443 5.87 -19.54 0.63
N GLN A 444 5.11 -20.47 0.03
CA GLN A 444 3.77 -20.87 0.49
C GLN A 444 3.82 -21.97 1.55
N ASP A 445 5.02 -22.42 1.94
CA ASP A 445 5.26 -23.55 2.85
C ASP A 445 4.43 -24.79 2.46
N PRO A 446 4.63 -25.34 1.24
CA PRO A 446 3.75 -26.36 0.68
C PRO A 446 3.76 -27.64 1.52
N VAL A 447 2.55 -28.13 1.81
CA VAL A 447 2.32 -29.41 2.50
C VAL A 447 1.85 -30.44 1.45
N PRO A 448 2.50 -31.61 1.33
CA PRO A 448 2.06 -32.65 0.40
C PRO A 448 0.62 -33.09 0.65
N ALA A 449 -0.10 -33.40 -0.43
CA ALA A 449 -1.42 -33.99 -0.32
C ALA A 449 -1.34 -35.37 0.34
N VAL A 450 -2.35 -35.70 1.16
CA VAL A 450 -2.50 -37.04 1.72
C VAL A 450 -2.74 -38.04 0.58
N ASP A 451 -1.90 -39.07 0.50
CA ASP A 451 -1.92 -40.11 -0.54
C ASP A 451 -2.22 -41.51 0.03
N HIS A 452 -2.70 -41.57 1.27
CA HIS A 452 -3.05 -42.79 2.00
C HIS A 452 -4.39 -42.64 2.75
N ASP A 453 -4.95 -43.76 3.22
CA ASP A 453 -6.15 -43.73 4.06
C ASP A 453 -5.87 -42.99 5.38
N LEU A 454 -6.83 -42.15 5.80
CA LEU A 454 -6.77 -41.48 7.10
C LEU A 454 -7.15 -42.46 8.21
N ILE A 455 -6.49 -42.30 9.37
CA ILE A 455 -6.78 -43.09 10.57
C ILE A 455 -8.24 -42.94 10.99
N ASP A 456 -8.87 -44.05 11.40
CA ASP A 456 -10.24 -44.04 11.91
C ASP A 456 -10.31 -43.83 13.43
N ALA A 457 -11.52 -43.85 14.00
CA ALA A 457 -11.71 -43.67 15.44
C ALA A 457 -10.99 -44.74 16.29
N LYS A 458 -10.90 -45.98 15.78
CA LYS A 458 -10.24 -47.09 16.47
C LYS A 458 -8.72 -46.94 16.40
N ASP A 459 -8.19 -46.53 15.25
CA ASP A 459 -6.76 -46.22 15.09
C ASP A 459 -6.35 -45.10 16.05
N ILE A 460 -7.15 -44.04 16.16
CA ILE A 460 -6.93 -42.92 17.09
C ILE A 460 -6.87 -43.42 18.54
N ASP A 461 -7.81 -44.26 18.97
CA ASP A 461 -7.84 -44.76 20.35
C ASP A 461 -6.66 -45.68 20.66
N ASN A 462 -6.27 -46.56 19.73
CA ASN A 462 -5.11 -47.42 19.88
C ASN A 462 -3.81 -46.59 19.96
N LEU A 463 -3.62 -45.64 19.04
CA LEU A 463 -2.43 -44.79 19.01
C LEU A 463 -2.27 -43.96 20.29
N LYS A 464 -3.37 -43.43 20.85
CA LYS A 464 -3.34 -42.75 22.17
C LYS A 464 -2.86 -43.70 23.27
N GLY A 465 -3.38 -44.93 23.29
CA GLY A 465 -2.98 -45.96 24.25
C GLY A 465 -1.49 -46.31 24.15
N ASP A 466 -1.00 -46.47 22.92
CA ASP A 466 0.40 -46.77 22.63
C ASP A 466 1.32 -45.61 23.05
N ILE A 467 0.96 -44.36 22.73
CA ILE A 467 1.72 -43.17 23.14
C ILE A 467 1.79 -43.07 24.67
N LEU A 468 0.67 -43.24 25.37
CA LEU A 468 0.63 -43.18 26.84
C LEU A 468 1.45 -44.30 27.50
N SER A 469 1.51 -45.48 26.85
CA SER A 469 2.23 -46.65 27.37
C SER A 469 3.71 -46.69 26.97
N SER A 470 4.17 -45.76 26.12
CA SER A 470 5.53 -45.74 25.55
C SER A 470 6.64 -45.45 26.56
N GLY A 471 6.29 -44.91 27.74
CA GLY A 471 7.27 -44.47 28.74
C GLY A 471 7.97 -43.15 28.40
N LEU A 472 7.47 -42.39 27.41
CA LEU A 472 7.90 -41.01 27.16
C LEU A 472 7.44 -40.13 28.33
N SER A 473 8.40 -39.45 28.98
CA SER A 473 8.18 -38.51 30.09
C SER A 473 8.52 -37.09 29.73
#